data_AF-C6HH23-F1
#
_entry.id   AF-C6HH23-F1
#
_cell.length_a   1.000
_cell.length_b   1.000
_cell.length_c   1.000
_cell.angle_alpha   90.00
_cell.angle_beta   90.00
_cell.angle_gamma   90.00
#
_symmetry.space_group_name_H-M   'P 1'
#
loop_
_entity.id
_entity.type
_entity.pdbx_description
1 polymer ?
#
loop_
_entity_poly.entity_id
_entity_poly.type
_entity_poly.pdbx_seq_one_letter_code
_entity_poly.pdbx_strand_id
1 'polypeptide(L)'
;MKGLCRAAADGKVKGWKGAMSGTSNVHFAMKHGVTPVGTVAHEWYMGIAAITDNYENANEIALRYWLGCFGEGVLGIALTDTFGTPAFLDAFRKPIPNYTTATQGAEGTLASFTEGNSTTGNLSHIEPPIEAPIKYPSNEEQNASSTRTYAQAFTGVRQDSGDPVNFVKMVRDFYDKEGINDKKTLVFSDSLNLQLCLDYKVVAEEAGFQPVFGVGTFLTNDFTQLSDHKKSVPLNIVIKLSSAGGRPAIKLSDNLGKNTGDTRTVVEVKKRLGYVEREWADGDETRRWGTRGD
;
A
#
# COMPACT_ATOMS: atom_id res chain seq x y z
N MET A 1 7.08 5.84 20.61
CA MET A 1 7.86 6.80 19.78
C MET A 1 9.17 7.25 20.41
N LYS A 2 9.19 7.89 21.60
CA LYS A 2 10.43 8.37 22.25
C LYS A 2 11.57 7.32 22.29
N GLY A 3 11.25 6.07 22.63
CA GLY A 3 12.23 4.97 22.66
C GLY A 3 12.85 4.67 21.28
N LEU A 4 12.06 4.72 20.20
CA LEU A 4 12.54 4.54 18.83
C LEU A 4 13.43 5.70 18.39
N CYS A 5 13.05 6.94 18.70
CA CYS A 5 13.89 8.12 18.42
C CYS A 5 15.24 8.02 19.13
N ARG A 6 15.25 7.61 20.40
CA ARG A 6 16.49 7.40 21.16
C ARG A 6 17.34 6.29 20.52
N ALA A 7 16.74 5.15 20.21
CA ALA A 7 17.45 4.05 19.57
C ALA A 7 18.05 4.46 18.20
N ALA A 8 17.33 5.27 17.42
CA ALA A 8 17.84 5.81 16.16
C ALA A 8 19.03 6.77 16.36
N ALA A 9 19.00 7.61 17.40
CA ALA A 9 20.11 8.49 17.75
C ALA A 9 21.34 7.68 18.22
N ASP A 10 21.13 6.72 19.13
CA ASP A 10 22.17 5.83 19.63
C ASP A 10 22.79 5.01 18.49
N GLY A 11 21.97 4.54 17.54
CA GLY A 11 22.43 3.82 16.36
C GLY A 11 23.37 4.65 15.48
N LYS A 12 23.09 5.95 15.30
CA LYS A 12 23.99 6.86 14.56
C LYS A 12 25.33 7.03 15.27
N VAL A 13 25.31 7.23 16.59
CA VAL A 13 26.54 7.39 17.40
C VAL A 13 27.39 6.12 17.38
N LYS A 14 26.74 4.95 17.44
CA LYS A 14 27.41 3.64 17.45
C LYS A 14 27.75 3.09 16.06
N GLY A 15 27.38 3.79 14.99
CA GLY A 15 27.62 3.34 13.61
C GLY A 15 26.83 2.10 13.21
N TRP A 16 25.64 1.88 13.81
CA TRP A 16 24.77 0.77 13.41
C TRP A 16 24.21 0.98 12.01
N LYS A 17 24.16 -0.11 11.23
CA LYS A 17 23.56 -0.09 9.89
C LYS A 17 22.04 -0.10 9.99
N GLY A 18 21.40 0.86 9.32
CA GLY A 18 19.94 1.00 9.28
C GLY A 18 19.50 2.41 9.67
N ALA A 19 18.23 2.71 9.42
CA ALA A 19 17.65 4.00 9.75
C ALA A 19 16.19 3.84 10.15
N MET A 20 15.71 4.76 11.00
CA MET A 20 14.30 4.93 11.24
C MET A 20 13.73 5.85 10.15
N SER A 21 12.89 5.31 9.26
CA SER A 21 12.31 6.08 8.16
C SER A 21 11.28 7.11 8.63
N GLY A 22 10.54 6.83 9.71
CA GLY A 22 9.49 7.72 10.21
C GLY A 22 8.39 6.98 10.98
N THR A 23 7.18 7.55 10.99
CA THR A 23 5.98 6.94 11.58
C THR A 23 4.74 7.23 10.73
N SER A 24 3.80 6.30 10.69
CA SER A 24 2.50 6.51 10.04
C SER A 24 1.56 7.42 10.82
N ASN A 25 1.82 7.64 12.11
CA ASN A 25 1.01 8.55 12.92
C ASN A 25 1.48 10.00 12.70
N VAL A 26 0.72 10.76 11.90
CA VAL A 26 1.04 12.16 11.54
C VAL A 26 1.22 13.08 12.76
N HIS A 27 0.45 12.86 13.83
CA HIS A 27 0.60 13.64 15.06
C HIS A 27 1.93 13.33 15.76
N PHE A 28 2.34 12.07 15.83
CA PHE A 28 3.65 11.70 16.38
C PHE A 28 4.80 12.12 15.47
N ALA A 29 4.61 12.10 14.15
CA ALA A 29 5.57 12.65 13.20
C ALA A 29 5.86 14.13 13.51
N MET A 30 4.81 14.95 13.59
CA MET A 30 4.89 16.35 13.99
C MET A 30 5.53 16.53 15.37
N LYS A 31 5.02 15.82 16.39
CA LYS A 31 5.46 15.97 17.79
C LYS A 31 6.94 15.62 18.01
N HIS A 32 7.47 14.68 17.23
CA HIS A 32 8.83 14.17 17.39
C HIS A 32 9.79 14.62 16.28
N GLY A 33 9.35 15.47 15.36
CA GLY A 33 10.18 15.95 14.26
C GLY A 33 10.69 14.84 13.36
N VAL A 34 9.88 13.81 13.11
CA VAL A 34 10.21 12.70 12.21
C VAL A 34 9.29 12.72 10.98
N THR A 35 9.70 12.05 9.91
CA THR A 35 8.94 12.01 8.66
C THR A 35 7.61 11.24 8.84
N PRO A 36 6.47 11.78 8.38
CA PRO A 36 5.25 11.00 8.24
C PRO A 36 5.39 10.03 7.06
N VAL A 37 5.01 8.76 7.26
CA VAL A 37 5.15 7.70 6.25
C VAL A 37 3.79 7.11 5.91
N GLY A 38 3.49 6.98 4.62
CA GLY A 38 2.24 6.40 4.14
C GLY A 38 2.42 5.72 2.78
N THR A 39 1.53 4.77 2.50
CA THR A 39 1.34 4.14 1.19
C THR A 39 -0.15 4.11 0.88
N VAL A 40 -0.52 3.81 -0.36
CA VAL A 40 -1.90 3.48 -0.70
C VAL A 40 -2.37 2.25 0.12
N ALA A 41 -3.67 2.20 0.43
CA ALA A 41 -4.32 1.12 1.17
C ALA A 41 -5.32 0.37 0.28
N HIS A 42 -5.73 -0.84 0.70
CA HIS A 42 -6.64 -1.68 -0.08
C HIS A 42 -7.97 -1.00 -0.41
N GLU A 43 -8.51 -0.21 0.51
CA GLU A 43 -9.78 0.49 0.33
C GLU A 43 -9.83 1.34 -0.95
N TRP A 44 -8.68 1.86 -1.41
CA TRP A 44 -8.57 2.59 -2.67
C TRP A 44 -8.97 1.71 -3.86
N TYR A 45 -8.31 0.56 -4.00
CA TYR A 45 -8.56 -0.42 -5.06
C TYR A 45 -9.95 -1.06 -4.91
N MET A 46 -10.35 -1.39 -3.68
CA MET A 46 -11.66 -1.98 -3.37
C MET A 46 -12.80 -1.04 -3.74
N GLY A 47 -12.69 0.23 -3.36
CA GLY A 47 -13.70 1.26 -3.63
C GLY A 47 -13.84 1.53 -5.12
N ILE A 48 -12.73 1.69 -5.84
CA ILE A 48 -12.72 1.87 -7.30
C ILE A 48 -13.39 0.68 -8.00
N ALA A 49 -13.04 -0.55 -7.62
CA ALA A 49 -13.64 -1.74 -8.21
C ALA A 49 -15.14 -1.82 -7.94
N ALA A 50 -15.59 -1.56 -6.71
CA ALA A 50 -17.01 -1.59 -6.36
C ALA A 50 -17.83 -0.48 -7.07
N ILE A 51 -17.27 0.73 -7.19
CA ILE A 51 -17.93 1.85 -7.89
C ILE A 51 -18.05 1.55 -9.38
N THR A 52 -16.98 1.05 -10.00
CA THR A 52 -16.90 0.88 -11.47
C THR A 52 -17.40 -0.47 -11.97
N ASP A 53 -17.49 -1.47 -11.10
CA ASP A 53 -17.74 -2.89 -11.45
C ASP A 53 -16.79 -3.43 -12.54
N ASN A 54 -15.58 -2.87 -12.62
CA ASN A 54 -14.56 -3.22 -13.61
C ASN A 54 -13.33 -3.77 -12.91
N TYR A 55 -13.46 -4.95 -12.31
CA TYR A 55 -12.39 -5.59 -11.55
C TYR A 55 -11.16 -5.91 -12.42
N GLU A 56 -11.36 -6.20 -13.71
CA GLU A 56 -10.34 -6.51 -14.70
C GLU A 56 -9.38 -5.33 -14.93
N ASN A 57 -9.87 -4.10 -14.80
CA ASN A 57 -9.07 -2.89 -14.97
C ASN A 57 -8.92 -2.07 -13.67
N ALA A 58 -9.51 -2.50 -12.56
CA ALA A 58 -9.51 -1.75 -11.30
C ALA A 58 -8.09 -1.40 -10.81
N ASN A 59 -7.12 -2.32 -10.96
CA ASN A 59 -5.72 -2.05 -10.61
C ASN A 59 -5.12 -0.92 -11.45
N GLU A 60 -5.35 -0.93 -12.77
CA GLU A 60 -4.85 0.11 -13.68
C GLU A 60 -5.53 1.45 -13.39
N ILE A 61 -6.85 1.46 -13.25
CA ILE A 61 -7.62 2.67 -12.93
C ILE A 61 -7.15 3.27 -11.59
N ALA A 62 -6.89 2.42 -10.59
CA ALA A 62 -6.39 2.85 -9.30
C ALA A 62 -4.98 3.46 -9.38
N LEU A 63 -4.07 2.87 -10.17
CA LEU A 63 -2.74 3.43 -10.42
C LEU A 63 -2.83 4.78 -11.14
N ARG A 64 -3.70 4.84 -12.15
CA ARG A 64 -3.97 6.04 -12.95
C ARG A 64 -4.48 7.20 -12.11
N TYR A 65 -5.50 6.95 -11.27
CA TYR A 65 -6.05 7.97 -10.39
C TYR A 65 -5.07 8.38 -9.29
N TRP A 66 -4.26 7.44 -8.77
CA TRP A 66 -3.24 7.77 -7.78
C TRP A 66 -2.18 8.71 -8.36
N LEU A 67 -1.65 8.40 -9.55
CA LEU A 67 -0.69 9.28 -10.24
C LEU A 67 -1.31 10.62 -10.64
N GLY A 68 -2.56 10.63 -11.12
CA GLY A 68 -3.26 11.88 -11.45
C GLY A 68 -3.51 12.78 -10.24
N CYS A 69 -3.66 12.21 -9.04
CA CYS A 69 -3.90 12.95 -7.81
C CYS A 69 -2.61 13.51 -7.18
N PHE A 70 -1.54 12.69 -7.13
CA PHE A 70 -0.33 13.03 -6.38
C PHE A 70 0.89 13.34 -7.25
N GLY A 71 0.86 13.00 -8.54
CA GLY A 71 2.00 13.10 -9.45
C GLY A 71 2.98 11.93 -9.36
N GLU A 72 3.88 11.84 -10.34
CA GLU A 72 4.94 10.82 -10.35
C GLU A 72 5.94 11.02 -9.21
N GLY A 73 6.41 9.90 -8.62
CA GLY A 73 7.42 9.90 -7.57
C GLY A 73 6.91 10.27 -6.16
N VAL A 74 5.71 10.83 -6.03
CA VAL A 74 5.07 11.12 -4.74
C VAL A 74 4.25 9.92 -4.28
N LEU A 75 4.46 9.46 -3.04
CA LEU A 75 3.76 8.29 -2.48
C LEU A 75 3.82 7.04 -3.39
N GLY A 76 4.97 6.83 -4.05
CA GLY A 76 5.17 5.85 -5.12
C GLY A 76 5.36 4.39 -4.69
N ILE A 77 4.81 3.97 -3.55
CA ILE A 77 4.80 2.56 -3.16
C ILE A 77 3.44 1.95 -3.49
N ALA A 78 3.43 1.02 -4.45
CA ALA A 78 2.21 0.34 -4.89
C ALA A 78 1.83 -0.84 -3.97
N LEU A 79 0.53 -1.10 -3.83
CA LEU A 79 -0.01 -2.23 -3.06
C LEU A 79 -0.60 -3.27 -4.01
N THR A 80 -0.03 -4.48 -4.00
CA THR A 80 -0.21 -5.42 -5.12
C THR A 80 -1.29 -6.47 -4.89
N ASP A 81 -1.60 -6.81 -3.64
CA ASP A 81 -2.36 -8.02 -3.33
C ASP A 81 -3.88 -7.81 -3.26
N THR A 82 -4.44 -6.62 -3.53
CA THR A 82 -5.90 -6.41 -3.38
C THR A 82 -6.74 -7.44 -4.14
N PHE A 83 -6.38 -7.71 -5.40
CA PHE A 83 -7.02 -8.69 -6.27
C PHE A 83 -6.05 -9.79 -6.74
N GLY A 84 -4.98 -10.01 -5.96
CA GLY A 84 -3.86 -10.88 -6.31
C GLY A 84 -2.73 -10.13 -7.03
N THR A 85 -1.50 -10.38 -6.58
CA THR A 85 -0.28 -9.78 -7.13
C THR A 85 -0.10 -10.05 -8.64
N PRO A 86 -0.39 -11.26 -9.19
CA PRO A 86 -0.28 -11.47 -10.65
C PRO A 86 -1.14 -10.52 -11.48
N ALA A 87 -2.43 -10.37 -11.13
CA ALA A 87 -3.35 -9.47 -11.82
C ALA A 87 -2.92 -7.99 -11.66
N PHE A 88 -2.31 -7.64 -10.53
CA PHE A 88 -1.74 -6.32 -10.33
C PHE A 88 -0.52 -6.08 -11.24
N LEU A 89 0.42 -7.02 -11.32
CA LEU A 89 1.63 -6.90 -12.15
C LEU A 89 1.30 -6.74 -13.64
N ASP A 90 0.19 -7.35 -14.10
CA ASP A 90 -0.33 -7.14 -15.47
C ASP A 90 -0.86 -5.73 -15.71
N ALA A 91 -1.42 -5.08 -14.68
CA ALA A 91 -1.73 -3.65 -14.76
C ALA A 91 -0.46 -2.78 -14.67
N PHE A 92 0.51 -3.19 -13.84
CA PHE A 92 1.70 -2.41 -13.54
C PHE A 92 2.68 -2.27 -14.70
N ARG A 93 2.70 -3.24 -15.64
CA ARG A 93 3.48 -3.14 -16.88
C ARG A 93 2.88 -2.19 -17.93
N LYS A 94 1.63 -1.75 -17.78
CA LYS A 94 0.97 -0.91 -18.78
C LYS A 94 1.63 0.47 -18.88
N PRO A 95 1.65 1.10 -20.07
CA PRO A 95 2.11 2.47 -20.23
C PRO A 95 1.18 3.44 -19.51
N ILE A 96 1.75 4.52 -18.98
CA ILE A 96 1.01 5.59 -18.33
C ILE A 96 0.33 6.43 -19.40
N PRO A 97 -1.00 6.62 -19.35
CA PRO A 97 -1.70 7.45 -20.32
C PRO A 97 -1.28 8.92 -20.24
N ASN A 98 -1.16 9.60 -21.38
CA ASN A 98 -0.67 10.98 -21.47
C ASN A 98 -1.45 12.02 -20.67
N TYR A 99 -2.71 11.73 -20.35
CA TYR A 99 -3.62 12.66 -19.64
C TYR A 99 -3.52 12.56 -18.11
N THR A 100 -2.55 11.82 -17.58
CA THR A 100 -2.40 11.58 -16.12
C THR A 100 -1.46 12.55 -15.41
N THR A 101 -0.94 13.56 -16.09
CA THR A 101 -0.04 14.51 -15.45
C THR A 101 -0.84 15.45 -14.55
N ALA A 102 -0.73 15.25 -13.23
CA ALA A 102 -0.87 16.35 -12.29
C ALA A 102 0.01 17.50 -12.80
N THR A 103 -0.54 18.71 -12.83
CA THR A 103 0.12 19.91 -13.36
C THR A 103 1.57 19.98 -12.87
N GLN A 104 2.56 19.99 -13.77
CA GLN A 104 3.94 20.28 -13.39
C GLN A 104 4.01 21.73 -12.90
N GLY A 105 4.19 21.93 -11.60
CA GLY A 105 4.33 23.25 -10.99
C GLY A 105 4.56 23.17 -9.49
N ALA A 106 5.10 24.25 -8.92
CA ALA A 106 5.46 24.37 -7.50
C ALA A 106 4.29 24.22 -6.50
N GLU A 107 3.06 24.04 -6.99
CA GLU A 107 1.85 23.87 -6.17
C GLU A 107 1.81 22.52 -5.43
N GLY A 108 2.55 21.51 -5.88
CA GLY A 108 2.68 20.22 -5.17
C GLY A 108 3.58 20.24 -3.93
N THR A 109 4.21 21.38 -3.61
CA THR A 109 5.19 21.49 -2.50
C THR A 109 4.83 22.47 -1.39
N LEU A 110 3.64 23.08 -1.42
CA LEU A 110 3.22 23.99 -0.36
C LEU A 110 2.30 23.26 0.63
N ALA A 111 2.75 23.18 1.89
CA ALA A 111 1.85 22.91 3.00
C ALA A 111 0.77 23.99 3.03
N SER A 112 -0.51 23.62 3.17
CA SER A 112 -1.60 24.56 3.38
C SER A 112 -1.42 25.33 4.68
N PHE A 113 -0.67 26.43 4.63
CA PHE A 113 -0.68 27.51 5.61
C PHE A 113 -0.75 28.86 4.87
N THR A 114 -1.48 29.76 5.48
CA THR A 114 -2.31 30.82 4.89
C THR A 114 -1.65 32.19 4.90
N GLU A 115 -2.00 33.06 3.94
CA GLU A 115 -2.14 34.51 4.18
C GLU A 115 -3.05 35.17 3.14
N GLY A 116 -4.12 35.85 3.60
CA GLY A 116 -4.82 36.90 2.83
C GLY A 116 -6.29 36.65 2.43
N ASN A 117 -7.20 37.30 3.17
CA ASN A 117 -8.59 37.66 2.85
C ASN A 117 -9.71 36.59 2.76
N SER A 118 -10.36 36.40 3.91
CA SER A 118 -11.82 36.44 4.13
C SER A 118 -12.74 36.30 2.90
N THR A 119 -13.34 35.12 2.76
CA THR A 119 -14.80 34.97 2.79
C THR A 119 -15.14 33.61 3.40
N THR A 120 -15.77 33.60 4.58
CA THR A 120 -16.35 32.40 5.21
C THR A 120 -17.55 31.93 4.39
N GLY A 121 -17.34 30.98 3.49
CA GLY A 121 -18.40 30.24 2.81
C GLY A 121 -18.78 28.99 3.61
N ASN A 122 -20.07 28.82 3.88
CA ASN A 122 -20.68 27.67 4.57
C ASN A 122 -20.15 26.31 4.05
N LEU A 123 -19.57 25.51 4.95
CA LEU A 123 -19.11 24.13 4.71
C LEU A 123 -20.22 23.07 4.82
N SER A 124 -21.49 23.46 4.67
CA SER A 124 -22.63 22.55 4.88
C SER A 124 -23.03 21.72 3.66
N HIS A 125 -22.42 21.96 2.49
CA HIS A 125 -22.64 21.14 1.31
C HIS A 125 -21.34 21.07 0.48
N ILE A 126 -20.72 19.89 0.45
CA ILE A 126 -19.72 19.54 -0.55
C ILE A 126 -20.38 18.41 -1.35
N GLU A 127 -20.96 18.74 -2.50
CA GLU A 127 -21.23 17.71 -3.50
C GLU A 127 -19.87 17.23 -4.01
N PRO A 128 -19.52 15.94 -3.89
CA PRO A 128 -18.32 15.43 -4.54
C PRO A 128 -18.50 15.65 -6.05
N PRO A 129 -17.46 16.07 -6.79
CA PRO A 129 -17.56 16.13 -8.24
C PRO A 129 -17.83 14.70 -8.73
N ILE A 130 -19.06 14.45 -9.19
CA ILE A 130 -19.51 13.16 -9.71
C ILE A 130 -18.79 12.83 -11.03
N GLU A 131 -18.14 13.82 -11.64
CA GLU A 131 -17.27 13.67 -12.80
C GLU A 131 -15.83 14.05 -12.45
N ALA A 132 -14.89 13.14 -12.71
CA ALA A 132 -13.47 13.48 -12.76
C ALA A 132 -13.28 14.63 -13.78
N PRO A 133 -12.37 15.59 -13.56
CA PRO A 133 -12.27 16.83 -14.34
C PRO A 133 -11.70 16.66 -15.76
N ILE A 134 -11.95 15.52 -16.42
CA ILE A 134 -11.31 15.14 -17.68
C ILE A 134 -12.39 15.00 -18.76
N LYS A 135 -12.39 15.93 -19.72
CA LYS A 135 -13.07 15.76 -21.01
C LYS A 135 -12.24 14.82 -21.89
N TYR A 136 -12.86 13.80 -22.48
CA TYR A 136 -12.23 12.94 -23.48
C TYR A 136 -11.94 13.73 -24.77
N PRO A 137 -10.68 13.83 -25.24
CA PRO A 137 -10.38 14.45 -26.54
C PRO A 137 -10.65 13.49 -27.70
N SER A 138 -10.91 14.07 -28.87
CA SER A 138 -11.15 13.37 -30.14
C SER A 138 -9.94 12.54 -30.60
N ASN A 139 -10.21 11.54 -31.44
CA ASN A 139 -9.29 10.47 -31.90
C ASN A 139 -7.94 10.92 -32.51
N GLU A 140 -7.67 12.21 -32.69
CA GLU A 140 -6.46 12.73 -33.33
C GLU A 140 -5.30 13.05 -32.35
N GLU A 141 -5.56 13.23 -31.04
CA GLU A 141 -4.52 13.50 -30.02
C GLU A 141 -3.93 12.23 -29.35
N GLN A 142 -4.30 11.04 -29.84
CA GLN A 142 -3.96 9.75 -29.23
C GLN A 142 -2.51 9.26 -29.52
N ASN A 143 -1.72 9.98 -30.33
CA ASN A 143 -0.53 9.41 -30.97
C ASN A 143 0.83 9.73 -30.33
N ALA A 144 0.89 10.37 -29.17
CA ALA A 144 2.15 10.59 -28.45
C ALA A 144 2.28 9.66 -27.25
N SER A 145 2.21 8.33 -27.43
CA SER A 145 2.31 7.36 -26.33
C SER A 145 3.49 7.69 -25.40
N SER A 146 3.21 8.04 -24.15
CA SER A 146 4.22 8.00 -23.09
C SER A 146 4.84 6.60 -23.10
N THR A 147 6.17 6.51 -23.26
CA THR A 147 6.90 5.23 -23.26
C THR A 147 7.09 4.68 -21.85
N ARG A 148 6.65 5.41 -20.82
CA ARG A 148 6.91 5.10 -19.43
C ARG A 148 5.78 4.25 -18.85
N THR A 149 6.12 3.16 -18.18
CA THR A 149 5.15 2.27 -17.52
C THR A 149 4.91 2.64 -16.07
N TYR A 150 3.80 2.18 -15.48
CA TYR A 150 3.56 2.36 -14.04
C TYR A 150 4.71 1.76 -13.20
N ALA A 151 5.26 0.61 -13.60
CA ALA A 151 6.42 -0.01 -12.96
C ALA A 151 7.68 0.87 -12.94
N GLN A 152 7.84 1.75 -13.94
CA GLN A 152 8.94 2.72 -13.98
C GLN A 152 8.67 3.98 -13.17
N ALA A 153 7.40 4.41 -13.05
CA ALA A 153 7.04 5.61 -12.29
C ALA A 153 7.00 5.37 -10.78
N PHE A 154 6.55 4.20 -10.33
CA PHE A 154 6.51 3.85 -8.91
C PHE A 154 7.91 3.49 -8.40
N THR A 155 8.21 3.89 -7.16
CA THR A 155 9.51 3.67 -6.51
C THR A 155 9.63 2.29 -5.89
N GLY A 156 8.52 1.58 -5.70
CA GLY A 156 8.50 0.26 -5.08
C GLY A 156 7.13 -0.35 -4.93
N VAL A 157 7.09 -1.50 -4.26
CA VAL A 157 5.86 -2.23 -3.93
C VAL A 157 5.80 -2.59 -2.44
N ARG A 158 4.59 -2.82 -1.93
CA ARG A 158 4.31 -3.24 -0.56
C ARG A 158 3.75 -4.66 -0.53
N GLN A 159 4.37 -5.50 0.29
CA GLN A 159 3.92 -6.85 0.61
C GLN A 159 3.04 -6.81 1.87
N ASP A 160 1.79 -7.25 1.75
CA ASP A 160 0.78 -7.23 2.82
C ASP A 160 0.04 -8.58 3.01
N SER A 161 0.33 -9.57 2.16
CA SER A 161 -0.14 -10.95 2.32
C SER A 161 0.70 -11.96 1.53
N GLY A 162 0.44 -13.25 1.74
CA GLY A 162 1.18 -14.35 1.11
C GLY A 162 2.56 -14.59 1.74
N ASP A 163 3.33 -15.49 1.13
CA ASP A 163 4.71 -15.76 1.52
C ASP A 163 5.65 -14.65 1.01
N PRO A 164 6.33 -13.91 1.92
CA PRO A 164 7.25 -12.83 1.54
C PRO A 164 8.41 -13.29 0.65
N VAL A 165 8.90 -14.52 0.78
CA VAL A 165 10.02 -15.03 -0.01
C VAL A 165 9.59 -15.24 -1.46
N ASN A 166 8.45 -15.93 -1.65
CA ASN A 166 7.86 -16.10 -2.97
C ASN A 166 7.44 -14.77 -3.60
N PHE A 167 6.95 -13.82 -2.80
CA PHE A 167 6.64 -12.47 -3.26
C PHE A 167 7.88 -11.75 -3.81
N VAL A 168 8.99 -11.75 -3.07
CA VAL A 168 10.26 -11.14 -3.51
C VAL A 168 10.71 -11.71 -4.84
N LYS A 169 10.68 -13.05 -4.98
CA LYS A 169 11.03 -13.72 -6.23
C LYS A 169 10.12 -13.31 -7.38
N MET A 170 8.80 -13.32 -7.18
CA MET A 170 7.82 -12.95 -8.20
C MET A 170 8.03 -11.52 -8.70
N VAL A 171 8.26 -10.58 -7.79
CA VAL A 171 8.47 -9.17 -8.12
C VAL A 171 9.82 -8.96 -8.80
N ARG A 172 10.86 -9.68 -8.40
CA ARG A 172 12.18 -9.64 -9.09
C ARG A 172 12.06 -10.15 -10.52
N ASP A 173 11.45 -11.33 -10.71
CA ASP A 173 11.21 -11.92 -12.03
C ASP A 173 10.40 -10.98 -12.93
N PHE A 174 9.45 -10.24 -12.37
CA PHE A 174 8.69 -9.23 -13.10
C PHE A 174 9.58 -8.07 -13.55
N TYR A 175 10.31 -7.43 -12.64
CA TYR A 175 11.17 -6.30 -13.01
C TYR A 175 12.25 -6.69 -14.02
N ASP A 176 12.80 -7.90 -13.92
CA ASP A 176 13.78 -8.43 -14.90
C ASP A 176 13.17 -8.59 -16.30
N LYS A 177 11.94 -9.11 -16.38
CA LYS A 177 11.21 -9.26 -17.66
C LYS A 177 10.87 -7.92 -18.29
N GLU A 178 10.55 -6.92 -17.47
CA GLU A 178 10.25 -5.55 -17.93
C GLU A 178 11.52 -4.71 -18.17
N GLY A 179 12.73 -5.28 -17.97
CA GLY A 179 14.00 -4.60 -18.19
C GLY A 179 14.31 -3.48 -17.17
N ILE A 180 13.71 -3.53 -15.98
CA ILE A 180 13.85 -2.52 -14.93
C ILE A 180 14.98 -2.92 -13.97
N ASN A 181 16.12 -2.26 -14.14
CA ASN A 181 17.33 -2.51 -13.36
C ASN A 181 17.52 -1.53 -12.19
N ASP A 182 16.69 -0.50 -12.10
CA ASP A 182 16.76 0.48 -11.01
C ASP A 182 16.48 -0.18 -9.65
N LYS A 183 17.18 0.28 -8.61
CA LYS A 183 16.94 -0.20 -7.25
C LYS A 183 15.55 0.22 -6.77
N LYS A 184 14.62 -0.73 -6.68
CA LYS A 184 13.25 -0.52 -6.18
C LYS A 184 13.15 -0.78 -4.68
N THR A 185 12.20 -0.10 -4.04
CA THR A 185 11.87 -0.31 -2.63
C THR A 185 10.88 -1.47 -2.47
N LEU A 186 11.09 -2.31 -1.46
CA LEU A 186 10.14 -3.34 -1.08
C LEU A 186 9.75 -3.13 0.38
N VAL A 187 8.50 -2.75 0.59
CA VAL A 187 7.95 -2.51 1.93
C VAL A 187 7.28 -3.79 2.42
N PHE A 188 7.77 -4.38 3.51
CA PHE A 188 7.08 -5.45 4.21
C PHE A 188 6.22 -4.85 5.33
N SER A 189 4.94 -5.20 5.40
CA SER A 189 4.02 -4.68 6.43
C SER A 189 3.15 -5.73 7.11
N ASP A 190 3.18 -6.98 6.65
CA ASP A 190 2.33 -8.04 7.22
C ASP A 190 2.89 -8.58 8.53
N SER A 191 2.26 -8.20 9.65
CA SER A 191 2.40 -8.85 10.97
C SER A 191 3.84 -9.08 11.44
N LEU A 192 4.71 -8.12 11.19
CA LEU A 192 6.15 -8.25 11.42
C LEU A 192 6.55 -8.25 12.91
N ASN A 193 7.59 -9.01 13.21
CA ASN A 193 8.42 -8.90 14.42
C ASN A 193 9.89 -8.66 14.02
N LEU A 194 10.79 -8.47 15.00
CA LEU A 194 12.20 -8.16 14.70
C LEU A 194 12.93 -9.28 13.95
N GLN A 195 12.64 -10.55 14.26
CA GLN A 195 13.28 -11.68 13.60
C GLN A 195 12.88 -11.73 12.12
N LEU A 196 11.58 -11.63 11.83
CA LEU A 196 11.07 -11.58 10.45
C LEU A 196 11.66 -10.40 9.66
N CYS A 197 11.84 -9.23 10.30
CA CYS A 197 12.49 -8.10 9.65
C CYS A 197 13.94 -8.42 9.24
N LEU A 198 14.69 -9.13 10.08
CA LEU A 198 16.07 -9.52 9.77
C LEU A 198 16.11 -10.59 8.67
N ASP A 199 15.22 -11.58 8.73
CA ASP A 199 15.16 -12.66 7.75
C ASP A 199 14.78 -12.12 6.36
N TYR A 200 13.71 -11.30 6.29
CA TYR A 200 13.25 -10.72 5.02
C TYR A 200 14.20 -9.65 4.48
N LYS A 201 15.00 -9.01 5.33
CA LYS A 201 16.06 -8.10 4.89
C LYS A 201 17.07 -8.84 4.02
N VAL A 202 17.54 -10.01 4.45
CA VAL A 202 18.51 -10.81 3.70
C VAL A 202 17.93 -11.16 2.33
N VAL A 203 16.72 -11.72 2.32
CA VAL A 203 16.03 -12.14 1.08
C VAL A 203 15.83 -10.98 0.10
N ALA A 204 15.43 -9.80 0.59
CA ALA A 204 15.23 -8.63 -0.25
C ALA A 204 16.53 -8.02 -0.78
N GLU A 205 17.58 -7.94 0.06
CA GLU A 205 18.89 -7.40 -0.34
C GLU A 205 19.58 -8.32 -1.36
N GLU A 206 19.48 -9.64 -1.20
CA GLU A 206 20.00 -10.63 -2.16
C GLU A 206 19.29 -10.52 -3.53
N ALA A 207 18.00 -10.19 -3.53
CA ALA A 207 17.24 -9.91 -4.76
C ALA A 207 17.45 -8.50 -5.32
N GLY A 208 18.33 -7.69 -4.72
CA GLY A 208 18.69 -6.35 -5.19
C GLY A 208 17.69 -5.24 -4.82
N PHE A 209 16.76 -5.48 -3.90
CA PHE A 209 15.80 -4.48 -3.45
C PHE A 209 16.34 -3.63 -2.29
N GLN A 210 15.69 -2.49 -2.05
CA GLN A 210 15.82 -1.73 -0.80
C GLN A 210 14.69 -2.12 0.15
N PRO A 211 14.94 -2.94 1.18
CA PRO A 211 13.90 -3.33 2.13
C PRO A 211 13.53 -2.17 3.06
N VAL A 212 12.24 -2.07 3.37
CA VAL A 212 11.65 -1.18 4.38
C VAL A 212 10.61 -1.99 5.17
N PHE A 213 10.52 -1.76 6.48
CA PHE A 213 9.66 -2.54 7.36
C PHE A 213 8.65 -1.66 8.08
N GLY A 214 7.36 -1.92 7.85
CA GLY A 214 6.24 -1.33 8.58
C GLY A 214 5.86 -2.20 9.77
N VAL A 215 6.41 -1.91 10.95
CA VAL A 215 6.15 -2.70 12.17
C VAL A 215 5.09 -2.02 13.03
N GLY A 216 3.92 -2.65 13.14
CA GLY A 216 2.75 -2.13 13.87
C GLY A 216 2.60 -2.73 15.27
N THR A 217 1.66 -3.65 15.43
CA THR A 217 1.23 -4.25 16.71
C THR A 217 2.39 -4.70 17.59
N PHE A 218 3.43 -5.31 17.01
CA PHE A 218 4.62 -5.73 17.74
C PHE A 218 5.31 -4.58 18.50
N LEU A 219 5.36 -3.37 17.94
CA LEU A 219 5.98 -2.20 18.61
C LEU A 219 5.02 -1.48 19.56
N THR A 220 3.71 -1.59 19.36
CA THR A 220 2.72 -0.75 20.06
C THR A 220 1.84 -1.49 21.05
N ASN A 221 1.75 -2.82 20.95
CA ASN A 221 0.90 -3.66 21.79
C ASN A 221 1.57 -5.01 22.07
N ASP A 222 2.78 -4.96 22.61
CA ASP A 222 3.52 -6.13 23.09
C ASP A 222 3.71 -6.01 24.61
N PHE A 223 2.76 -6.57 25.36
CA PHE A 223 2.72 -6.48 26.82
C PHE A 223 2.63 -7.86 27.46
N THR A 224 3.11 -7.92 28.70
CA THR A 224 3.01 -9.08 29.59
C THR A 224 2.06 -8.74 30.74
N GLN A 225 1.19 -9.68 31.11
CA GLN A 225 0.28 -9.55 32.23
C GLN A 225 1.07 -9.47 33.55
N LEU A 226 0.63 -8.60 34.47
CA LEU A 226 1.30 -8.44 35.76
C LEU A 226 0.98 -9.57 36.75
N SER A 227 -0.16 -10.26 36.58
CA SER A 227 -0.66 -11.27 37.50
C SER A 227 0.02 -12.63 37.38
N ASP A 228 0.25 -13.08 36.15
CA ASP A 228 0.74 -14.44 35.85
C ASP A 228 1.95 -14.45 34.90
N HIS A 229 2.45 -13.26 34.55
CA HIS A 229 3.55 -13.07 33.60
C HIS A 229 3.32 -13.71 32.21
N LYS A 230 2.07 -14.02 31.86
CA LYS A 230 1.71 -14.50 30.51
C LYS A 230 1.59 -13.35 29.52
N LYS A 231 1.61 -13.65 28.23
CA LYS A 231 1.39 -12.67 27.17
C LYS A 231 0.02 -12.00 27.36
N SER A 232 -0.02 -10.67 27.30
CA SER A 232 -1.27 -9.92 27.15
C SER A 232 -1.60 -9.88 25.66
N VAL A 233 -2.54 -10.74 25.23
CA VAL A 233 -2.89 -10.88 23.81
C VAL A 233 -3.63 -9.63 23.33
N PRO A 234 -3.15 -8.93 22.29
CA PRO A 234 -3.83 -7.78 21.70
C PRO A 234 -5.23 -8.13 21.21
N LEU A 235 -6.15 -7.16 21.30
CA LEU A 235 -7.46 -7.28 20.67
C LEU A 235 -7.29 -7.29 19.14
N ASN A 236 -7.71 -8.39 18.50
CA ASN A 236 -7.71 -8.53 17.05
C ASN A 236 -8.99 -7.92 16.45
N ILE A 237 -8.91 -6.66 16.03
CA ILE A 237 -10.03 -5.89 15.45
C ILE A 237 -9.67 -5.34 14.08
N VAL A 238 -10.66 -5.29 13.21
CA VAL A 238 -10.54 -4.73 11.85
C VAL A 238 -11.76 -3.88 11.53
N ILE A 239 -11.54 -2.80 10.79
CA ILE A 239 -12.59 -2.03 10.11
C ILE A 239 -12.26 -2.12 8.62
N LYS A 240 -13.22 -2.56 7.82
CA LYS A 240 -13.04 -2.82 6.39
C LYS A 240 -14.12 -2.10 5.60
N LEU A 241 -13.77 -1.61 4.41
CA LEU A 241 -14.74 -1.07 3.47
C LEU A 241 -15.74 -2.17 3.10
N SER A 242 -17.02 -1.95 3.39
CA SER A 242 -18.07 -2.95 3.14
C SER A 242 -18.73 -2.78 1.76
N SER A 243 -18.94 -1.56 1.31
CA SER A 243 -19.54 -1.25 0.01
C SER A 243 -19.12 0.13 -0.48
N ALA A 244 -19.19 0.35 -1.79
CA ALA A 244 -19.03 1.66 -2.42
C ALA A 244 -19.85 1.71 -3.72
N GLY A 245 -20.45 2.86 -4.04
CA GLY A 245 -21.30 3.01 -5.22
C GLY A 245 -22.51 2.06 -5.24
N GLY A 246 -23.01 1.64 -4.08
CA GLY A 246 -24.11 0.68 -3.95
C GLY A 246 -23.72 -0.80 -4.18
N ARG A 247 -22.45 -1.12 -4.47
CA ARG A 247 -21.98 -2.50 -4.65
C ARG A 247 -21.09 -2.96 -3.50
N PRO A 248 -21.06 -4.28 -3.19
CA PRO A 248 -20.13 -4.84 -2.21
C PRO A 248 -18.67 -4.58 -2.56
N ALA A 249 -17.88 -4.17 -1.57
CA ALA A 249 -16.44 -4.08 -1.70
C ALA A 249 -15.80 -5.40 -1.24
N ILE A 250 -14.82 -5.91 -2.01
CA ILE A 250 -14.16 -7.17 -1.72
C ILE A 250 -12.62 -7.05 -1.80
N LYS A 251 -11.90 -7.91 -1.08
CA LYS A 251 -10.45 -8.12 -1.21
C LYS A 251 -10.19 -9.61 -1.40
N LEU A 252 -9.33 -9.98 -2.35
CA LEU A 252 -8.90 -11.36 -2.56
C LEU A 252 -7.61 -11.70 -1.81
N SER A 253 -6.65 -10.75 -1.71
CA SER A 253 -5.29 -11.00 -1.19
C SER A 253 -4.49 -11.98 -2.07
N ASP A 254 -3.27 -12.34 -1.66
CA ASP A 254 -2.50 -13.45 -2.26
C ASP A 254 -2.71 -14.80 -1.53
N ASN A 255 -3.57 -14.85 -0.51
CA ASN A 255 -3.85 -16.04 0.28
C ASN A 255 -5.35 -16.32 0.35
N LEU A 256 -5.74 -17.58 0.14
CA LEU A 256 -7.14 -18.02 0.26
C LEU A 256 -7.82 -17.59 1.58
N GLY A 257 -7.07 -17.66 2.69
CA GLY A 257 -7.58 -17.38 4.04
C GLY A 257 -7.88 -15.90 4.32
N LYS A 258 -7.45 -14.96 3.46
CA LYS A 258 -7.67 -13.52 3.67
C LYS A 258 -8.66 -12.89 2.68
N ASN A 259 -9.51 -13.69 2.02
CA ASN A 259 -10.63 -13.14 1.26
C ASN A 259 -11.59 -12.39 2.20
N THR A 260 -12.06 -11.21 1.79
CA THR A 260 -13.01 -10.40 2.57
C THR A 260 -14.10 -9.82 1.68
N GLY A 261 -15.28 -9.61 2.25
CA GLY A 261 -16.46 -9.09 1.55
C GLY A 261 -17.48 -10.18 1.19
N ASP A 262 -18.43 -9.85 0.31
CA ASP A 262 -19.50 -10.77 -0.09
C ASP A 262 -18.97 -12.00 -0.83
N THR A 263 -19.33 -13.19 -0.35
CA THR A 263 -18.83 -14.47 -0.88
C THR A 263 -19.19 -14.68 -2.35
N ARG A 264 -20.39 -14.24 -2.76
CA ARG A 264 -20.87 -14.42 -4.13
C ARG A 264 -20.03 -13.59 -5.10
N THR A 265 -19.80 -12.33 -4.73
CA THR A 265 -18.94 -11.37 -5.44
C THR A 265 -17.49 -11.87 -5.49
N VAL A 266 -16.96 -12.40 -4.40
CA VAL A 266 -15.60 -13.00 -4.37
C VAL A 266 -15.46 -14.13 -5.39
N VAL A 267 -16.41 -15.06 -5.43
CA VAL A 267 -16.37 -16.20 -6.38
C VAL A 267 -16.49 -15.72 -7.83
N GLU A 268 -17.35 -14.73 -8.08
CA GLU A 268 -17.52 -14.14 -9.41
C GLU A 268 -16.23 -13.45 -9.88
N VAL A 269 -15.66 -12.58 -9.06
CA VAL A 269 -14.46 -11.81 -9.41
C VAL A 269 -13.25 -12.72 -9.58
N LYS A 270 -13.10 -13.77 -8.77
CA LYS A 270 -12.06 -14.80 -8.98
C LYS A 270 -12.15 -15.41 -10.38
N LYS A 271 -13.37 -15.71 -10.87
CA LYS A 271 -13.58 -16.24 -12.23
C LYS A 271 -13.25 -15.21 -13.30
N ARG A 272 -13.70 -13.96 -13.12
CA ARG A 272 -13.44 -12.85 -14.05
C ARG A 272 -11.94 -12.58 -14.24
N LEU A 273 -11.17 -12.66 -13.14
CA LEU A 273 -9.73 -12.40 -13.14
C LEU A 273 -8.87 -13.64 -13.46
N GLY A 274 -9.46 -14.82 -13.62
CA GLY A 274 -8.68 -16.07 -13.77
C GLY A 274 -7.79 -16.36 -12.56
N TYR A 275 -8.25 -16.02 -11.35
CA TYR A 275 -7.46 -16.09 -10.13
C TYR A 275 -7.05 -17.55 -9.79
N VAL A 276 -5.76 -17.78 -9.58
CA VAL A 276 -5.21 -19.10 -9.20
C VAL A 276 -4.99 -19.14 -7.69
N GLU A 277 -5.61 -20.11 -7.02
CA GLU A 277 -5.51 -20.25 -5.57
C GLU A 277 -4.14 -20.79 -5.13
N ARG A 278 -3.60 -20.21 -4.06
CA ARG A 278 -2.37 -20.66 -3.40
C ARG A 278 -2.62 -20.75 -1.90
N GLU A 279 -2.28 -21.89 -1.31
CA GLU A 279 -2.34 -22.09 0.14
C GLU A 279 -1.01 -21.67 0.79
N TRP A 280 -1.10 -20.97 1.92
CA TRP A 280 0.05 -20.64 2.76
C TRP A 280 -0.28 -20.92 4.23
N ALA A 281 0.45 -21.88 4.82
CA ALA A 281 0.16 -22.46 6.13
C ALA A 281 0.26 -21.46 7.29
N ASP A 282 1.16 -20.46 7.22
CA ASP A 282 1.30 -19.42 8.25
C ASP A 282 0.33 -18.23 8.06
N GLY A 283 -0.67 -18.39 7.18
CA GLY A 283 -1.62 -17.34 6.82
C GLY A 283 -2.81 -17.13 7.75
N ASP A 284 -3.08 -18.07 8.67
CA ASP A 284 -4.26 -18.06 9.54
C ASP A 284 -4.25 -16.85 10.48
N GLU A 285 -5.13 -15.86 10.20
CA GLU A 285 -5.19 -14.60 10.96
C GLU A 285 -5.70 -14.79 12.39
N THR A 286 -6.41 -15.90 12.67
CA THR A 286 -7.11 -16.10 13.95
C THR A 286 -6.15 -16.37 15.11
N ARG A 287 -4.94 -16.85 14.81
CA ARG A 287 -3.91 -17.23 15.81
C ARG A 287 -2.65 -16.35 15.78
N ARG A 288 -2.66 -15.25 15.02
CA ARG A 288 -1.47 -14.40 14.78
C ARG A 288 -0.79 -13.85 16.04
N TRP A 289 -1.52 -13.72 17.14
CA TRP A 289 -0.99 -13.17 18.39
C TRP A 289 -1.09 -14.15 19.57
N GLY A 290 -1.35 -15.43 19.28
CA GLY A 290 -1.56 -16.50 20.27
C GLY A 290 -3.03 -16.73 20.62
N THR A 291 -3.30 -17.85 21.30
CA THR A 291 -4.62 -18.21 21.84
C THR A 291 -4.74 -17.83 23.31
N ARG A 292 -5.96 -17.46 23.74
CA ARG A 292 -6.24 -17.08 25.13
C ARG A 292 -6.12 -18.34 26.01
N GLY A 293 -4.95 -18.58 26.61
CA GLY A 293 -4.71 -19.76 27.44
C GLY A 293 -3.27 -20.28 27.43
N ASP A 294 -2.49 -19.95 26.39
CA ASP A 294 -1.07 -20.31 26.29
C ASP A 294 -0.21 -19.44 27.22
#